data_AF-A0A6P7TYL7-F1
#
_entry.id   AF-A0A6P7TYL7-F1
#
_cell.length_a   1.000
_cell.length_b   1.000
_cell.length_c   1.000
_cell.angle_alpha   90.00
_cell.angle_beta   90.00
_cell.angle_gamma   90.00
#
_symmetry.space_group_name_H-M   'P 1'
#
loop_
_entity.id
_entity.type
_entity.pdbx_description
1 polymer ?
#
loop_
_entity_poly.entity_id
_entity_poly.type
_entity_poly.pdbx_seq_one_letter_code
_entity_poly.pdbx_strand_id
1 'polypeptide(L)'
;MLFDFRENLERRKLISPRKAAILWAEQKRKSHMATITEFLHCKYGTNTQEEITKSLNRLQIDSLLSNIKKKTLHSKLFESLDDNNFDIQSSSTWLKKGNISPKSEAMFSFLQDRNIFFRDPNSKCPHCKSSNKTVDHMATRCNRMLNSDYTRRHTEIVRCIHMHLCRRFGFKKSRRLKNHSVQSIMCNTLAEIRVDITIPTELKIQCNKPDIFLYDKRENLIWLIEVGLTSIDNLKSVEVENCTNTTF
;
A
#
# COMPACT_ATOMS: atom_id res chain seq x y z
N MET A 1 -0.27 -11.75 -22.33
CA MET A 1 -0.23 -11.06 -23.65
C MET A 1 0.18 -12.00 -24.79
N LEU A 2 1.40 -12.55 -24.81
CA LEU A 2 1.86 -13.39 -25.94
C LEU A 2 1.15 -14.76 -26.00
N PHE A 3 0.92 -15.38 -24.84
CA PHE A 3 0.11 -16.58 -24.70
C PHE A 3 -1.35 -16.34 -25.14
N ASP A 4 -1.98 -15.25 -24.66
CA ASP A 4 -3.36 -14.88 -25.04
C ASP A 4 -3.50 -14.62 -26.55
N PHE A 5 -2.48 -14.02 -27.15
CA PHE A 5 -2.44 -13.78 -28.59
C PHE A 5 -2.39 -15.10 -29.38
N ARG A 6 -1.55 -16.06 -28.95
CA ARG A 6 -1.53 -17.40 -29.53
C ARG A 6 -2.86 -18.12 -29.36
N GLU A 7 -3.45 -18.12 -28.15
CA GLU A 7 -4.78 -18.68 -27.87
C GLU A 7 -5.84 -18.07 -28.80
N ASN A 8 -5.78 -16.76 -29.06
CA ASN A 8 -6.70 -16.10 -29.97
C ASN A 8 -6.54 -16.56 -31.43
N LEU A 9 -5.29 -16.78 -31.87
CA LEU A 9 -4.99 -17.32 -33.20
C LEU A 9 -5.49 -18.77 -33.33
N GLU A 10 -5.22 -19.61 -32.33
CA GLU A 10 -5.70 -21.00 -32.23
C GLU A 10 -7.22 -21.09 -32.33
N ARG A 11 -7.95 -20.30 -31.52
CA ARG A 11 -9.42 -20.29 -31.50
C ARG A 11 -10.05 -19.85 -32.82
N ARG A 12 -9.37 -19.00 -33.60
CA ARG A 12 -9.91 -18.42 -34.83
C ARG A 12 -9.28 -18.96 -36.12
N LYS A 13 -8.42 -19.98 -36.04
CA LYS A 13 -7.73 -20.54 -37.22
C LYS A 13 -8.71 -21.11 -38.25
N LEU A 14 -9.82 -21.69 -37.81
CA LEU A 14 -10.86 -22.25 -38.67
C LEU A 14 -11.72 -21.18 -39.36
N ILE A 15 -11.77 -19.97 -38.79
CA ILE A 15 -12.63 -18.88 -39.27
C ILE A 15 -11.83 -17.92 -40.17
N SER A 16 -10.52 -17.78 -39.95
CA SER A 16 -9.68 -16.83 -40.68
C SER A 16 -8.44 -17.51 -41.26
N PRO A 17 -8.36 -17.66 -42.61
CA PRO A 17 -7.19 -18.24 -43.29
C PRO A 17 -5.90 -17.48 -42.98
N ARG A 18 -6.01 -16.14 -42.82
CA ARG A 18 -4.88 -15.28 -42.43
C ARG A 18 -4.34 -15.65 -41.05
N LYS A 19 -5.21 -15.90 -40.07
CA LYS A 19 -4.78 -16.31 -38.72
C LYS A 19 -4.15 -17.71 -38.71
N ALA A 20 -4.71 -18.64 -39.50
CA ALA A 20 -4.11 -19.95 -39.69
C ALA A 20 -2.71 -19.87 -40.33
N ALA A 21 -2.54 -19.04 -41.35
CA ALA A 21 -1.25 -18.82 -42.01
C ALA A 21 -0.20 -18.21 -41.05
N ILE A 22 -0.61 -17.24 -40.22
CA ILE A 22 0.28 -16.65 -39.18
C ILE A 22 0.70 -17.74 -38.18
N LEU A 23 -0.24 -18.52 -37.65
CA LEU A 23 0.05 -19.58 -36.69
C LEU A 23 1.02 -20.63 -37.28
N TRP A 24 0.79 -21.04 -38.53
CA TRP A 24 1.66 -21.98 -39.24
C TRP A 24 3.07 -21.43 -39.48
N ALA A 25 3.18 -20.17 -39.91
CA ALA A 25 4.47 -19.54 -40.16
C ALA A 25 5.31 -19.44 -38.88
N GLU A 26 4.65 -19.11 -37.77
CA GLU A 26 5.28 -19.00 -36.45
C GLU A 26 5.70 -20.37 -35.90
N GLN A 27 4.87 -21.41 -36.08
CA GLN A 27 5.22 -22.80 -35.76
C GLN A 27 6.41 -23.30 -36.57
N LYS A 28 6.42 -23.03 -37.88
CA LYS A 28 7.54 -23.41 -38.77
C LYS A 28 8.86 -22.75 -38.37
N ARG A 29 8.79 -21.50 -37.92
CA ARG A 29 9.95 -20.73 -37.43
C ARG A 29 10.38 -21.10 -36.01
N LYS A 30 9.58 -21.90 -35.29
CA LYS A 30 9.78 -22.19 -33.85
C LYS A 30 10.01 -20.90 -33.04
N SER A 31 9.23 -19.86 -33.34
CA SER A 31 9.36 -18.57 -32.66
C SER A 31 9.04 -18.70 -31.16
N HIS A 32 9.40 -17.69 -30.38
CA HIS A 32 9.00 -17.61 -28.97
C HIS A 32 7.47 -17.72 -28.76
N MET A 33 6.67 -17.33 -29.75
CA MET A 33 5.22 -17.51 -29.68
C MET A 33 4.83 -18.98 -29.87
N ALA A 34 5.44 -19.68 -30.82
CA ALA A 34 5.18 -21.08 -31.06
C ALA A 34 5.56 -21.99 -29.88
N THR A 35 6.62 -21.64 -29.14
CA THR A 35 7.11 -22.42 -27.98
C THR A 35 6.59 -21.91 -26.63
N ILE A 36 5.72 -20.89 -26.61
CA ILE A 36 5.31 -20.24 -25.36
C ILE A 36 4.63 -21.20 -24.36
N THR A 37 3.85 -22.18 -24.83
CA THR A 37 3.19 -23.18 -23.98
C THR A 37 4.22 -24.05 -23.26
N GLU A 38 5.17 -24.59 -24.02
CA GLU A 38 6.27 -25.42 -23.49
C GLU A 38 7.13 -24.64 -22.51
N PHE A 39 7.45 -23.38 -22.84
CA PHE A 39 8.17 -22.48 -21.93
C PHE A 39 7.43 -22.28 -20.61
N LEU A 40 6.10 -22.06 -20.65
CA LEU A 40 5.28 -21.87 -19.45
C LEU A 40 5.19 -23.16 -18.62
N HIS A 41 5.10 -24.32 -19.26
CA HIS A 41 5.18 -25.62 -18.60
C HIS A 41 6.50 -25.81 -17.87
N CYS A 42 7.63 -25.58 -18.55
CA CYS A 42 8.97 -25.68 -17.94
C CYS A 42 9.17 -24.66 -16.82
N LYS A 43 8.70 -23.43 -16.98
CA LYS A 43 8.93 -22.35 -16.01
C LYS A 43 8.09 -22.50 -14.74
N TYR A 44 6.83 -22.90 -14.87
CA TYR A 44 5.89 -22.96 -13.74
C TYR A 44 5.57 -24.39 -13.29
N GLY A 45 6.12 -25.43 -13.94
CA GLY A 45 5.89 -26.83 -13.58
C GLY A 45 4.44 -27.30 -13.78
N THR A 46 3.74 -26.71 -14.76
CA THR A 46 2.35 -27.11 -15.09
C THR A 46 2.36 -28.27 -16.07
N ASN A 47 1.32 -29.10 -16.06
CA ASN A 47 1.22 -30.27 -16.95
C ASN A 47 0.17 -30.09 -18.05
N THR A 48 -0.82 -29.20 -17.85
CA THR A 48 -1.92 -29.01 -18.81
C THR A 48 -2.10 -27.56 -19.25
N GLN A 49 -2.53 -27.36 -20.49
CA GLN A 49 -2.77 -26.02 -21.06
C GLN A 49 -3.98 -25.31 -20.39
N GLU A 50 -4.93 -26.08 -19.85
CA GLU A 50 -6.06 -25.54 -19.08
C GLU A 50 -5.62 -24.93 -17.75
N GLU A 51 -4.69 -25.57 -17.04
CA GLU A 51 -4.08 -25.04 -15.82
C GLU A 51 -3.39 -23.71 -16.08
N ILE A 52 -2.63 -23.61 -17.18
CA ILE A 52 -2.00 -22.35 -17.60
C ILE A 52 -3.08 -21.30 -17.83
N THR A 53 -4.10 -21.60 -18.63
CA THR A 53 -5.10 -20.59 -19.00
C THR A 53 -5.89 -20.04 -17.80
N LYS A 54 -6.21 -20.90 -16.84
CA LYS A 54 -6.97 -20.52 -15.63
C LYS A 54 -6.07 -19.88 -14.55
N SER A 55 -4.83 -20.33 -14.42
CA SER A 55 -3.98 -20.02 -13.26
C SER A 55 -2.70 -19.24 -13.57
N LEU A 56 -2.43 -18.87 -14.83
CA LEU A 56 -1.16 -18.23 -15.24
C LEU A 56 -0.81 -17.00 -14.40
N ASN A 57 -1.76 -16.11 -14.14
CA ASN A 57 -1.53 -14.92 -13.32
C ASN A 57 -1.09 -15.29 -11.90
N ARG A 58 -1.73 -16.30 -11.30
CA ARG A 58 -1.40 -16.78 -9.96
C ARG A 58 0.00 -17.41 -9.94
N LEU A 59 0.29 -18.30 -10.90
CA LEU A 59 1.61 -18.95 -11.03
C LEU A 59 2.74 -17.93 -11.24
N GLN A 60 2.47 -16.88 -12.03
CA GLN A 60 3.39 -15.77 -12.21
C GLN A 60 3.68 -15.04 -10.90
N ILE A 61 2.63 -14.69 -10.15
CA ILE A 61 2.76 -14.03 -8.85
C ILE A 61 3.52 -14.92 -7.87
N ASP A 62 3.17 -16.20 -7.75
CA ASP A 62 3.82 -17.15 -6.83
C ASP A 62 5.31 -17.33 -7.15
N SER A 63 5.66 -17.43 -8.44
CA SER A 63 7.05 -17.48 -8.88
C SER A 63 7.80 -16.18 -8.58
N LEU A 64 7.17 -15.02 -8.77
CA LEU A 64 7.79 -13.73 -8.44
C LEU A 64 8.01 -13.60 -6.93
N LEU A 65 7.01 -13.96 -6.12
CA LEU A 65 7.10 -13.93 -4.67
C LEU A 65 8.18 -14.88 -4.15
N SER A 66 8.27 -16.10 -4.67
CA SER A 66 9.34 -17.03 -4.28
C SER A 66 10.74 -16.51 -4.63
N ASN A 67 10.89 -15.83 -5.77
CA ASN A 67 12.15 -15.19 -6.15
C ASN A 67 12.48 -13.97 -5.28
N ILE A 68 11.48 -13.20 -4.87
CA ILE A 68 11.64 -12.05 -3.99
C ILE A 68 11.99 -12.51 -2.57
N LYS A 69 11.32 -13.54 -2.04
CA LYS A 69 11.62 -14.13 -0.72
C LYS A 69 13.07 -14.67 -0.62
N LYS A 70 13.69 -15.06 -1.74
CA LYS A 70 15.13 -15.43 -1.79
C LYS A 70 16.08 -14.23 -1.67
N LYS A 71 15.61 -13.01 -1.97
CA LYS A 71 16.42 -11.79 -1.89
C LYS A 71 16.30 -11.22 -0.49
N THR A 72 17.36 -11.37 0.31
CA THR A 72 17.46 -10.88 1.70
C THR A 72 17.13 -9.40 1.88
N LEU A 73 17.42 -8.59 0.86
CA LEU A 73 17.24 -7.15 0.85
C LEU A 73 15.85 -6.71 0.36
N HIS A 74 15.10 -7.56 -0.35
CA HIS A 74 13.82 -7.18 -0.97
C HIS A 74 12.62 -7.90 -0.37
N SER A 75 12.79 -8.59 0.76
CA SER A 75 11.73 -9.38 1.37
C SER A 75 10.87 -8.57 2.35
N LYS A 76 11.37 -7.43 2.85
CA LYS A 76 10.77 -6.75 4.03
C LYS A 76 9.31 -6.33 3.81
N LEU A 77 8.99 -5.73 2.66
CA LEU A 77 7.60 -5.38 2.32
C LEU A 77 6.69 -6.59 2.14
N PHE A 78 7.27 -7.75 1.81
CA PHE A 78 6.54 -8.97 1.51
C PHE A 78 6.40 -9.90 2.71
N GLU A 79 7.07 -9.61 3.84
CA GLU A 79 6.90 -10.30 5.11
C GLU A 79 5.47 -10.13 5.66
N SER A 80 4.83 -8.99 5.40
CA SER A 80 3.46 -8.72 5.84
C SER A 80 2.38 -9.40 4.98
N LEU A 81 2.75 -10.07 3.87
CA LEU A 81 1.77 -10.76 3.02
C LEU A 81 1.08 -11.92 3.75
N ASP A 82 1.81 -12.55 4.67
CA ASP A 82 1.32 -13.71 5.43
C ASP A 82 0.58 -13.26 6.72
N ASP A 83 0.44 -11.96 6.96
CA ASP A 83 -0.12 -11.38 8.19
C ASP A 83 -1.50 -10.75 7.94
N ASN A 84 -2.53 -11.28 8.61
CA ASN A 84 -3.92 -10.85 8.47
C ASN A 84 -4.21 -9.43 8.98
N ASN A 85 -3.27 -8.80 9.71
CA ASN A 85 -3.46 -7.44 10.22
C ASN A 85 -3.33 -6.37 9.13
N PHE A 86 -2.75 -6.71 7.98
CA PHE A 86 -2.51 -5.75 6.90
C PHE A 86 -3.56 -5.88 5.79
N ASP A 87 -4.24 -4.78 5.48
CA ASP A 87 -4.94 -4.68 4.19
C ASP A 87 -3.93 -4.40 3.07
N ILE A 88 -3.41 -5.48 2.49
CA ILE A 88 -2.42 -5.45 1.40
C ILE A 88 -2.95 -4.70 0.18
N GLN A 89 -4.24 -4.85 -0.12
CA GLN A 89 -4.85 -4.26 -1.31
C GLN A 89 -4.95 -2.75 -1.16
N SER A 90 -5.42 -2.26 -0.01
CA SER A 90 -5.48 -0.82 0.26
C SER A 90 -4.08 -0.22 0.39
N SER A 91 -3.15 -0.92 1.06
CA SER A 91 -1.76 -0.47 1.25
C SER A 91 -1.02 -0.24 -0.07
N SER A 92 -1.35 -1.01 -1.11
CA SER A 92 -0.73 -0.89 -2.44
C SER A 92 -1.45 0.07 -3.39
N THR A 93 -2.52 0.72 -2.94
CA THR A 93 -3.36 1.56 -3.82
C THR A 93 -2.62 2.76 -4.39
N TRP A 94 -1.64 3.31 -3.66
CA TRP A 94 -0.84 4.43 -4.12
C TRP A 94 0.03 4.10 -5.35
N LEU A 95 0.39 2.82 -5.57
CA LEU A 95 1.11 2.39 -6.78
C LEU A 95 0.22 2.49 -8.04
N LYS A 96 -1.09 2.28 -7.90
CA LYS A 96 -2.04 2.30 -9.02
C LYS A 96 -2.66 3.68 -9.26
N LYS A 97 -2.93 4.42 -8.18
CA LYS A 97 -3.70 5.68 -8.21
C LYS A 97 -2.87 6.91 -7.82
N GLY A 98 -1.63 6.72 -7.40
CA GLY A 98 -0.74 7.82 -7.02
C GLY A 98 -0.33 8.63 -8.23
N ASN A 99 -0.32 9.96 -8.08
CA ASN A 99 0.26 10.85 -9.07
C ASN A 99 1.77 11.01 -8.79
N ILE A 100 2.52 9.97 -9.11
CA ILE A 100 3.97 9.89 -8.88
C ILE A 100 4.68 9.48 -10.16
N SER A 101 5.93 9.95 -10.32
CA SER A 101 6.75 9.49 -11.43
C SER A 101 7.23 8.05 -11.18
N PRO A 102 7.48 7.25 -12.23
CA PRO A 102 8.05 5.91 -12.08
C PRO A 102 9.38 5.90 -11.30
N LYS A 103 10.18 6.97 -11.42
CA LYS A 103 11.43 7.13 -10.67
C LYS A 103 11.18 7.32 -9.18
N SER A 104 10.17 8.11 -8.83
CA SER A 104 9.77 8.34 -7.43
C SER A 104 9.17 7.09 -6.82
N GLU A 105 8.31 6.38 -7.57
CA GLU A 105 7.73 5.10 -7.17
C GLU A 105 8.82 4.09 -6.81
N ALA A 106 9.78 3.87 -7.72
CA ALA A 106 10.91 2.97 -7.48
C ALA A 106 11.72 3.36 -6.24
N MET A 107 11.96 4.66 -6.04
CA MET A 107 12.67 5.17 -4.86
C MET A 107 11.89 4.91 -3.56
N PHE A 108 10.57 5.12 -3.55
CA PHE A 108 9.74 4.88 -2.37
C PHE A 108 9.64 3.40 -2.02
N SER A 109 9.46 2.52 -3.01
CA SER A 109 9.49 1.07 -2.80
C SER A 109 10.86 0.62 -2.26
N PHE A 110 11.95 1.17 -2.78
CA PHE A 110 13.31 0.89 -2.30
C PHE A 110 13.53 1.34 -0.85
N LEU A 111 13.01 2.51 -0.48
CA LEU A 111 13.03 3.02 0.90
C LEU A 111 12.21 2.13 1.84
N GLN A 112 11.03 1.70 1.40
CA GLN A 112 10.14 0.83 2.18
C GLN A 112 10.76 -0.56 2.44
N ASP A 113 11.51 -1.11 1.48
CA ASP A 113 12.30 -2.33 1.66
C ASP A 113 13.57 -2.13 2.52
N ARG A 114 13.82 -0.92 3.02
CA ARG A 114 15.01 -0.56 3.83
C ARG A 114 16.34 -0.73 3.08
N ASN A 115 16.32 -0.68 1.75
CA ASN A 115 17.52 -0.91 0.92
C ASN A 115 18.48 0.27 0.84
N ILE A 116 18.41 1.21 1.78
CA ILE A 116 19.28 2.36 1.77
C ILE A 116 20.58 2.02 2.49
N PHE A 117 21.66 1.94 1.71
CA PHE A 117 23.01 1.84 2.22
C PHE A 117 23.48 3.20 2.73
N PHE A 118 23.67 3.31 4.05
CA PHE A 118 24.46 4.40 4.60
C PHE A 118 25.93 4.10 4.33
N ARG A 119 26.68 5.05 3.75
CA ARG A 119 28.10 4.88 3.38
C ARG A 119 28.98 4.34 4.53
N ASP A 120 28.58 4.61 5.77
CA ASP A 120 29.23 4.13 6.98
C ASP A 120 28.24 3.26 7.79
N PRO A 121 28.46 1.94 7.89
CA PRO A 121 27.62 1.00 8.66
C PRO A 121 27.55 1.34 10.16
N ASN A 122 28.58 1.99 10.69
CA ASN A 122 28.67 2.40 12.09
C ASN A 122 28.26 3.86 12.30
N SER A 123 27.75 4.52 11.25
CA SER A 123 27.27 5.89 11.39
C SER A 123 26.15 5.93 12.42
N LYS A 124 26.37 6.72 13.46
CA LYS A 124 25.35 7.00 14.47
C LYS A 124 24.34 7.99 13.90
N CYS A 125 23.13 7.94 14.44
CA CYS A 125 22.10 8.92 14.13
C CYS A 125 22.63 10.34 14.40
N PRO A 126 22.50 11.28 13.45
CA PRO A 126 23.03 12.64 13.62
C PRO A 126 22.30 13.42 14.73
N HIS A 127 21.06 13.03 15.05
CA HIS A 127 20.27 13.67 16.09
C HIS A 127 20.59 13.10 17.47
N CYS A 128 20.30 11.82 17.72
CA CYS A 128 20.45 11.24 19.06
C CYS A 128 21.88 10.78 19.40
N LYS A 129 22.71 10.49 18.39
CA LYS A 129 24.07 9.93 18.52
C LYS A 129 24.19 8.60 19.28
N SER A 130 23.09 8.02 19.78
CA SER A 130 23.08 6.79 20.56
C SER A 130 22.88 5.55 19.68
N SER A 131 21.85 5.58 18.84
CA SER A 131 21.49 4.47 17.95
C SER A 131 22.20 4.57 16.59
N ASN A 132 22.34 3.42 15.93
CA ASN A 132 22.84 3.37 14.55
C ASN A 132 21.85 4.07 13.61
N LYS A 133 22.39 4.69 12.56
CA LYS A 133 21.61 5.36 11.52
C LYS A 133 20.98 4.31 10.62
N THR A 134 19.75 3.93 10.93
CA THR A 134 18.93 3.02 10.10
C THR A 134 17.70 3.76 9.59
N VAL A 135 17.07 3.23 8.53
CA VAL A 135 15.81 3.78 8.00
C VAL A 135 14.74 3.78 9.11
N ASP A 136 14.58 2.69 9.85
CA ASP A 136 13.59 2.62 10.95
C ASP A 136 13.92 3.60 12.07
N HIS A 137 15.19 3.70 12.47
CA HIS A 137 15.55 4.64 13.53
C HIS A 137 15.22 6.07 13.13
N MET A 138 15.51 6.45 11.89
CA MET A 138 15.28 7.80 11.40
C MET A 138 13.81 8.10 11.10
N ALA A 139 13.06 7.09 10.69
CA ALA A 139 11.66 7.25 10.35
C ALA A 139 10.73 7.18 11.57
N THR A 140 11.01 6.33 12.56
CA THR A 140 10.04 6.00 13.63
C THR A 140 10.61 5.82 15.04
N ARG A 141 11.94 5.71 15.25
CA ARG A 141 12.50 5.42 16.61
C ARG A 141 13.41 6.50 17.23
N CYS A 142 13.74 7.58 16.52
CA CYS A 142 14.58 8.63 17.09
C CYS A 142 13.79 9.55 18.03
N ASN A 143 14.00 9.43 19.34
CA ASN A 143 13.32 10.25 20.36
C ASN A 143 13.54 11.76 20.16
N ARG A 144 14.71 12.17 19.65
CA ARG A 144 15.00 13.59 19.39
C ARG A 144 14.21 14.19 18.22
N MET A 145 13.54 13.35 17.42
CA MET A 145 12.70 13.78 16.29
C MET A 145 11.19 13.73 16.60
N LEU A 146 10.82 13.26 17.80
CA LEU A 146 9.42 13.07 18.19
C LEU A 146 8.62 14.38 18.15
N ASN A 147 9.14 15.41 18.83
CA ASN A 147 8.47 16.70 18.96
C ASN A 147 8.63 17.61 17.73
N SER A 148 9.42 17.20 16.73
CA SER A 148 9.67 17.96 15.51
C SER A 148 9.06 17.26 14.30
N ASP A 149 9.83 16.42 13.63
CA ASP A 149 9.47 15.84 12.34
C ASP A 149 8.35 14.80 12.44
N TYR A 150 8.18 14.16 13.59
CA TYR A 150 7.16 13.11 13.75
C TYR A 150 5.79 13.76 13.92
N THR A 151 5.68 14.69 14.87
CA THR A 151 4.47 15.49 15.09
C THR A 151 4.08 16.25 13.82
N ARG A 152 5.05 16.81 13.08
CA ARG A 152 4.77 17.48 11.80
C ARG A 152 4.19 16.52 10.75
N ARG A 153 4.78 15.34 10.56
CA ARG A 153 4.28 14.34 9.60
C ARG A 153 2.87 13.87 9.98
N HIS A 154 2.64 13.61 11.25
CA HIS A 154 1.32 13.22 11.77
C HIS A 154 0.28 14.29 11.45
N THR A 155 0.57 15.54 11.81
CA THR A 155 -0.30 16.70 11.57
C THR A 155 -0.60 16.89 10.08
N GLU A 156 0.40 16.71 9.19
CA GLU A 156 0.19 16.82 7.75
C GLU A 156 -0.70 15.70 7.18
N ILE A 157 -0.62 14.47 7.72
CA ILE A 157 -1.52 13.37 7.35
C ILE A 157 -2.94 13.65 7.82
N VAL A 158 -3.11 14.02 9.10
CA VAL A 158 -4.41 14.44 9.66
C VAL A 158 -5.01 15.57 8.82
N ARG A 159 -4.20 16.54 8.41
CA ARG A 159 -4.62 17.63 7.52
C ARG A 159 -5.10 17.14 6.16
N CYS A 160 -4.44 16.14 5.57
CA CYS A 160 -4.87 15.53 4.30
C CYS A 160 -6.21 14.82 4.43
N ILE A 161 -6.38 14.03 5.50
CA ILE A 161 -7.62 13.29 5.79
C ILE A 161 -8.75 14.29 6.07
N HIS A 162 -8.52 15.27 6.94
CA HIS A 162 -9.47 16.33 7.26
C HIS A 162 -9.93 17.05 5.97
N MET A 163 -8.99 17.43 5.08
CA MET A 163 -9.37 18.07 3.81
C MET A 163 -10.25 17.17 2.94
N HIS A 164 -9.93 15.88 2.86
CA HIS A 164 -10.72 14.91 2.11
C HIS A 164 -12.15 14.81 2.66
N LEU A 165 -12.30 14.69 3.98
CA LEU A 165 -13.60 14.63 4.66
C LEU A 165 -14.39 15.93 4.46
N CYS A 166 -13.76 17.10 4.65
CA CYS A 166 -14.39 18.39 4.39
C CYS A 166 -14.98 18.49 2.99
N ARG A 167 -14.28 17.95 1.98
CA ARG A 167 -14.77 17.95 0.60
C ARG A 167 -15.93 16.97 0.40
N ARG A 168 -15.82 15.78 0.96
CA ARG A 168 -16.84 14.72 0.84
C ARG A 168 -18.18 15.17 1.42
N PHE A 169 -18.16 15.83 2.57
CA PHE A 169 -19.36 16.31 3.28
C PHE A 169 -19.74 17.76 2.97
N GLY A 170 -19.13 18.36 1.94
CA GLY A 170 -19.54 19.68 1.43
C GLY A 170 -19.13 20.89 2.27
N PHE A 171 -18.27 20.72 3.28
CA PHE A 171 -17.73 21.82 4.10
C PHE A 171 -16.82 22.76 3.30
N LYS A 172 -16.01 22.21 2.38
CA LYS A 172 -15.07 22.97 1.56
C LYS A 172 -15.09 22.48 0.13
N LYS A 173 -15.08 23.40 -0.84
CA LYS A 173 -14.99 23.08 -2.29
C LYS A 173 -13.55 23.03 -2.82
N SER A 174 -12.59 23.64 -2.10
CA SER A 174 -11.19 23.70 -2.53
C SER A 174 -10.53 22.32 -2.54
N ARG A 175 -9.71 22.07 -3.56
CA ARG A 175 -8.89 20.86 -3.69
C ARG A 175 -7.42 21.07 -3.30
N ARG A 176 -7.03 22.33 -3.01
CA ARG A 176 -5.62 22.69 -2.77
C ARG A 176 -5.26 22.52 -1.30
N LEU A 177 -4.36 21.58 -1.02
CA LEU A 177 -3.87 21.32 0.34
C LEU A 177 -3.12 22.51 0.94
N LYS A 178 -2.34 23.24 0.13
CA LYS A 178 -1.42 24.31 0.59
C LYS A 178 -2.07 25.34 1.53
N ASN A 179 -3.34 25.67 1.30
CA ASN A 179 -4.05 26.71 2.06
C ASN A 179 -5.08 26.14 3.06
N HIS A 180 -5.15 24.82 3.21
CA HIS A 180 -6.12 24.18 4.10
C HIS A 180 -5.64 24.20 5.54
N SER A 181 -6.35 24.92 6.40
CA SER A 181 -6.21 24.80 7.85
C SER A 181 -7.17 23.74 8.41
N VAL A 182 -6.69 23.01 9.41
CA VAL A 182 -7.49 22.08 10.21
C VAL A 182 -8.30 22.89 11.22
N GLN A 183 -9.60 22.63 11.27
CA GLN A 183 -10.50 23.22 12.26
C GLN A 183 -10.87 22.13 13.25
N SER A 184 -10.85 22.45 14.54
CA SER A 184 -11.08 21.47 15.61
C SER A 184 -12.51 20.93 15.59
N ILE A 185 -13.50 21.75 15.24
CA ILE A 185 -14.90 21.33 15.08
C ILE A 185 -15.44 21.90 13.77
N MET A 186 -16.08 21.05 12.97
CA MET A 186 -16.88 21.43 11.83
C MET A 186 -18.21 20.69 11.86
N CYS A 187 -19.33 21.41 11.80
CA CYS A 187 -20.65 20.80 11.83
C CYS A 187 -21.56 21.43 10.78
N ASN A 188 -22.26 20.61 10.01
CA ASN A 188 -23.30 21.04 9.08
C ASN A 188 -24.50 20.09 9.15
N THR A 189 -25.43 20.19 8.20
CA THR A 189 -26.62 19.32 8.15
C THR A 189 -26.27 17.86 7.84
N LEU A 190 -25.10 17.59 7.25
CA LEU A 190 -24.72 16.26 6.74
C LEU A 190 -23.81 15.52 7.70
N ALA A 191 -22.89 16.22 8.36
CA ALA A 191 -21.90 15.59 9.20
C ALA A 191 -21.40 16.53 10.30
N GLU A 192 -20.72 15.92 11.27
CA GLU A 192 -19.90 16.60 12.25
C GLU A 192 -18.50 15.98 12.25
N ILE A 193 -17.47 16.80 12.09
CA ILE A 193 -16.06 16.41 12.13
C ILE A 193 -15.43 17.09 13.34
N ARG A 194 -14.79 16.32 14.20
CA ARG A 194 -14.00 16.83 15.33
C ARG A 194 -12.57 16.31 15.20
N VAL A 195 -11.58 17.16 15.40
CA VAL A 195 -10.15 16.80 15.29
C VAL A 195 -9.47 17.13 16.61
N ASP A 196 -8.80 16.12 17.18
CA ASP A 196 -8.09 16.25 18.46
C ASP A 196 -8.99 16.74 19.61
N ILE A 197 -10.21 16.23 19.69
CA ILE A 197 -11.21 16.59 20.72
C ILE A 197 -11.62 15.39 21.53
N THR A 198 -11.61 15.56 22.84
CA THR A 198 -12.12 14.59 23.81
C THR A 198 -13.62 14.40 23.65
N ILE A 199 -14.03 13.16 23.45
CA ILE A 199 -15.43 12.76 23.39
C ILE A 199 -15.91 12.54 24.83
N PRO A 200 -16.94 13.29 25.28
CA PRO A 200 -17.53 13.05 26.58
C PRO A 200 -18.25 11.70 26.56
N THR A 201 -17.93 10.86 27.53
CA THR A 201 -18.54 9.54 27.74
C THR A 201 -19.00 9.44 29.18
N GLU A 202 -20.12 8.77 29.43
CA GLU A 202 -20.65 8.60 30.79
C GLU A 202 -19.70 7.79 31.68
N LEU A 203 -19.00 6.83 31.07
CA LEU A 203 -17.94 6.06 31.71
C LEU A 203 -16.58 6.73 31.46
N LYS A 204 -15.68 6.65 32.45
CA LYS A 204 -14.31 7.16 32.34
C LYS A 204 -13.47 6.22 31.48
N ILE A 205 -13.41 6.49 30.17
CA ILE A 205 -12.56 5.78 29.21
C ILE A 205 -11.22 6.50 29.11
N GLN A 206 -10.12 5.74 29.06
CA GLN A 206 -8.76 6.31 29.07
C GLN A 206 -8.38 6.95 27.72
N CYS A 207 -8.78 6.39 26.58
CA CYS A 207 -8.52 6.96 25.26
C CYS A 207 -9.83 7.39 24.57
N ASN A 208 -10.44 8.46 25.07
CA ASN A 208 -11.63 9.06 24.50
C ASN A 208 -11.34 10.26 23.57
N LYS A 209 -10.10 10.40 23.09
CA LYS A 209 -9.67 11.51 22.24
C LYS A 209 -9.07 10.98 20.93
N PRO A 210 -9.91 10.67 19.94
CA PRO A 210 -9.41 10.20 18.65
C PRO A 210 -8.77 11.33 17.84
N ASP A 211 -7.86 10.97 16.93
CA ASP A 211 -7.27 11.96 16.01
C ASP A 211 -8.36 12.68 15.20
N ILE A 212 -9.29 11.91 14.61
CA ILE A 212 -10.46 12.46 13.92
C ILE A 212 -11.71 11.65 14.26
N PHE A 213 -12.72 12.35 14.75
CA PHE A 213 -14.09 11.87 14.87
C PHE A 213 -14.91 12.40 13.70
N LEU A 214 -15.69 11.53 13.06
CA LEU A 214 -16.66 11.90 12.04
C LEU A 214 -18.01 11.24 12.37
N TYR A 215 -19.03 12.06 12.55
CA TYR A 215 -20.41 11.61 12.61
C TYR A 215 -21.11 11.94 11.29
N ASP A 216 -21.48 10.90 10.54
CA ASP A 216 -22.33 10.99 9.36
C ASP A 216 -23.80 10.97 9.78
N LYS A 217 -24.47 12.13 9.69
CA LYS A 217 -25.86 12.31 10.14
C LYS A 217 -26.87 11.64 9.22
N ARG A 218 -26.50 11.34 7.97
CA ARG A 218 -27.40 10.68 7.01
C ARG A 218 -27.49 9.20 7.27
N GLU A 219 -26.32 8.57 7.41
CA GLU A 219 -26.22 7.12 7.65
C GLU A 219 -26.32 6.77 9.15
N ASN A 220 -26.30 7.79 10.02
CA ASN A 220 -26.22 7.64 11.47
C ASN A 220 -25.02 6.77 11.91
N LEU A 221 -23.87 7.00 11.28
CA LEU A 221 -22.63 6.25 11.53
C LEU A 221 -21.55 7.17 12.11
N ILE A 222 -20.83 6.65 13.11
CA ILE A 222 -19.66 7.30 13.68
C ILE A 222 -18.41 6.59 13.19
N TRP A 223 -17.44 7.38 12.74
CA TRP A 223 -16.12 6.93 12.33
C TRP A 223 -15.10 7.53 13.29
N LEU A 224 -14.28 6.66 13.87
CA LEU A 224 -13.13 7.02 14.66
C LEU A 224 -11.90 6.69 13.83
N ILE A 225 -11.07 7.68 13.57
CA ILE A 225 -9.91 7.56 12.70
C ILE A 225 -8.68 7.89 13.53
N GLU A 226 -7.75 6.94 13.58
CA GLU A 226 -6.44 7.08 14.20
C GLU A 226 -5.35 7.03 13.14
N VAL A 227 -4.29 7.83 13.33
CA VAL A 227 -3.18 7.97 12.40
C VAL A 227 -1.88 7.51 13.05
N GLY A 228 -1.51 6.27 12.81
CA GLY A 228 -0.22 5.72 13.24
C GLY A 228 0.92 5.98 12.25
N LEU A 229 2.03 6.57 12.72
CA LEU A 229 3.29 6.65 11.97
C LEU A 229 4.34 5.71 12.57
N THR A 230 4.31 4.44 12.15
CA THR A 230 5.14 3.39 12.73
C THR A 230 5.82 2.52 11.67
N SER A 231 6.85 1.78 12.10
CA SER A 231 7.50 0.77 11.28
C SER A 231 6.66 -0.49 11.29
N ILE A 232 6.68 -1.27 10.20
CA ILE A 232 5.95 -2.54 10.06
C ILE A 232 6.15 -3.45 11.29
N ASP A 233 7.38 -3.55 11.78
CA ASP A 233 7.75 -4.40 12.94
C ASP A 233 7.02 -4.02 14.25
N ASN A 234 6.62 -2.75 14.38
CA ASN A 234 6.00 -2.21 15.60
C ASN A 234 4.51 -1.92 15.40
N LEU A 235 3.92 -2.27 14.24
CA LEU A 235 2.53 -1.92 13.96
C LEU A 235 1.59 -2.57 14.98
N LYS A 236 1.75 -3.87 15.25
CA LYS A 236 0.92 -4.60 16.20
C LYS A 236 0.94 -4.03 17.61
N SER A 237 2.13 -3.66 18.10
CA SER A 237 2.26 -3.09 19.44
C SER A 237 1.56 -1.74 19.54
N VAL A 238 1.70 -0.90 18.50
CA VAL A 238 1.07 0.43 18.46
C VAL A 238 -0.45 0.32 18.28
N GLU A 239 -0.93 -0.59 17.44
CA GLU A 239 -2.36 -0.84 17.27
C GLU A 239 -3.01 -1.37 18.54
N VAL A 240 -2.37 -2.32 19.23
CA VAL A 240 -2.88 -2.81 20.52
C VAL A 240 -2.93 -1.68 21.53
N GLU A 241 -1.87 -0.90 21.69
CA GLU A 241 -1.84 0.25 22.61
C GLU A 241 -2.95 1.27 22.30
N ASN A 242 -3.24 1.51 21.03
CA ASN A 242 -4.30 2.42 20.63
C ASN A 242 -5.70 1.81 20.82
N CYS A 243 -5.91 0.55 20.39
CA CYS A 243 -7.21 -0.14 20.35
C CYS A 243 -7.67 -0.68 21.71
N THR A 244 -6.79 -1.23 22.55
CA THR A 244 -7.19 -1.74 23.88
C THR A 244 -7.67 -0.63 24.80
N ASN A 245 -7.34 0.62 24.48
CA ASN A 245 -7.74 1.77 25.27
C ASN A 245 -8.92 2.57 24.66
N THR A 246 -9.35 2.26 23.42
CA THR A 246 -10.46 2.93 22.69
C THR A 246 -11.75 2.11 22.60
N THR A 247 -11.84 0.91 23.19
CA THR A 247 -13.13 0.19 23.24
C THR A 247 -14.17 0.97 24.05
N PHE A 248 -15.26 1.38 23.38
CA PHE A 248 -16.45 2.04 23.92
C PHE A 248 -17.41 1.03 24.54
#